data_AF-L0K3B0-F1
#
_entry.id   AF-L0K3B0-F1
#
_cell.length_a   1.000
_cell.length_b   1.000
_cell.length_c   1.000
_cell.angle_alpha   90.00
_cell.angle_beta   90.00
_cell.angle_gamma   90.00
#
_symmetry.space_group_name_H-M   'P 1'
#
loop_
_entity.id
_entity.type
_entity.pdbx_description
1 polymer ?
#
loop_
_entity_poly.entity_id
_entity_poly.type
_entity_poly.pdbx_seq_one_letter_code
_entity_poly.pdbx_strand_id
1 'polypeptide(L)' 'MSEAIPPQCPECGSTNLALLRVSPSEHSRGDEWVTHAACEHCDEYTEWFD' A
#
# COMPACT_ATOMS: atom_id res chain seq x y z
N MET A 1 3.83 -4.60 14.43
CA MET A 1 5.09 -5.04 13.78
C MET A 1 5.10 -4.26 12.49
N SER A 2 6.13 -3.45 12.19
CA SER A 2 6.11 -2.65 10.96
C SER A 2 6.16 -3.58 9.76
N GLU A 3 5.02 -3.76 9.10
CA GLU A 3 4.93 -4.54 7.87
C GLU A 3 5.73 -3.79 6.79
N ALA A 4 6.85 -4.40 6.39
CA ALA A 4 7.72 -3.80 5.40
C ALA A 4 7.03 -3.90 4.04
N ILE A 5 6.75 -2.74 3.44
CA ILE A 5 6.20 -2.66 2.10
C ILE A 5 7.15 -3.38 1.13
N PRO A 6 6.68 -4.38 0.37
CA PRO A 6 7.55 -5.10 -0.52
C PRO A 6 8.09 -4.17 -1.61
N PRO A 7 9.37 -4.32 -2.02
CA PRO A 7 9.95 -3.48 -3.07
C PRO A 7 9.42 -3.79 -4.48
N GLN A 8 8.63 -4.85 -4.62
CA GLN A 8 8.02 -5.29 -5.88
C GLN A 8 6.66 -5.91 -5.61
N CYS A 9 5.77 -5.82 -6.59
CA CYS A 9 4.45 -6.44 -6.56
C CYS A 9 4.59 -7.98 -6.50
N PRO A 10 4.07 -8.64 -5.46
CA PRO A 10 4.13 -10.10 -5.34
C PRO A 10 3.29 -10.83 -6.40
N GLU A 11 2.26 -10.18 -6.95
CA GLU A 11 1.36 -10.79 -7.94
C GLU A 11 2.00 -10.86 -9.34
N CYS A 12 2.59 -9.75 -9.82
CA CYS A 12 3.11 -9.65 -11.19
C CYS A 12 4.62 -9.47 -11.29
N GLY A 13 5.32 -9.25 -10.17
CA GLY A 13 6.76 -8.99 -10.15
C GLY A 13 7.17 -7.59 -10.60
N SER A 14 6.21 -6.68 -10.83
CA SER A 14 6.51 -5.30 -11.21
C SER A 14 7.09 -4.51 -10.03
N THR A 15 8.12 -3.72 -10.27
CA THR A 15 8.71 -2.81 -9.26
C THR A 15 7.96 -1.47 -9.18
N ASN A 16 6.93 -1.26 -10.01
CA ASN A 16 6.13 -0.05 -10.01
C ASN A 16 4.97 -0.18 -9.03
N LEU A 17 5.23 0.21 -7.77
CA LEU A 17 4.27 0.29 -6.70
C LEU A 17 4.00 1.76 -6.36
N ALA A 18 2.73 2.15 -6.45
CA ALA A 18 2.24 3.44 -5.97
C ALA A 18 2.10 3.37 -4.44
N LEU A 19 2.87 4.20 -3.75
CA LEU A 19 2.80 4.33 -2.28
C LEU A 19 2.19 5.68 -1.93
N LEU A 20 1.01 5.66 -1.33
CA LEU A 20 0.26 6.83 -0.94
C LEU A 20 0.10 6.85 0.57
N ARG A 21 0.59 7.90 1.21
CA ARG A 21 0.37 8.09 2.64
C ARG A 21 -0.99 8.73 2.86
N VAL A 22 -1.92 7.96 3.42
CA VAL A 22 -3.32 8.35 3.56
C VAL A 22 -3.57 8.79 5.01
N SER A 23 -4.24 9.93 5.16
CA SER A 23 -4.58 10.46 6.47
C SER A 23 -5.77 9.69 7.09
N PRO A 24 -5.89 9.65 8.42
CA PRO A 24 -7.02 9.01 9.10
C PRO A 24 -8.40 9.56 8.69
N SER A 25 -8.45 10.80 8.22
CA SER A 25 -9.68 11.39 7.69
C SER A 25 -10.13 10.78 6.34
N GLU A 26 -9.23 10.10 5.63
CA GLU A 26 -9.46 9.56 4.28
C GLU A 26 -9.54 8.03 4.24
N HIS A 27 -9.48 7.35 5.39
CA HIS A 27 -9.65 5.91 5.48
C HIS A 27 -10.42 5.47 6.72
N SER A 28 -11.07 4.30 6.66
CA SER A 28 -11.86 3.76 7.77
C SER A 28 -11.09 2.84 8.72
N ARG A 29 -9.76 2.76 8.60
CA ARG A 29 -8.90 1.85 9.39
C ARG A 29 -8.56 2.32 10.80
N GLY A 30 -8.92 3.56 11.15
CA GLY A 30 -8.65 4.14 12.46
C GLY A 30 -8.12 5.57 12.36
N ASP A 31 -7.60 6.07 13.48
CA ASP A 31 -7.11 7.44 13.64
C ASP A 31 -5.61 7.61 13.34
N GLU A 32 -4.96 6.57 12.82
CA GLU A 32 -3.53 6.56 12.52
C GLU A 32 -3.27 6.85 11.03
N TRP A 33 -2.09 7.35 10.71
CA TRP A 33 -1.67 7.51 9.32
C TRP A 33 -1.22 6.17 8.77
N VAL A 34 -1.79 5.76 7.65
CA VAL A 34 -1.44 4.50 7.00
C VAL A 34 -0.81 4.77 5.63
N THR A 35 -0.03 3.81 5.14
CA THR A 35 0.47 3.79 3.77
C THR A 35 -0.35 2.81 2.95
N HIS A 36 -0.98 3.31 1.89
CA HIS A 36 -1.65 2.52 0.88
C HIS A 36 -0.63 2.17 -0.21
N ALA A 37 -0.38 0.87 -0.42
CA ALA A 37 0.45 0.37 -1.51
C ALA A 37 -0.44 -0.28 -2.56
N ALA A 38 -0.33 0.19 -3.80
CA ALA A 38 -1.03 -0.39 -4.94
C ALA A 38 -0.06 -0.62 -6.10
N CYS A 39 -0.21 -1.72 -6.83
CA CYS A 39 0.59 -1.95 -8.03
C CYS A 39 -0.04 -1.28 -9.25
N GLU A 40 0.70 -0.35 -9.86
CA GLU A 40 0.24 0.38 -11.06
C GLU A 40 0.21 -0.48 -12.33
N HIS A 41 0.73 -1.70 -12.27
CA HIS A 41 0.84 -2.57 -13.45
C HIS A 41 -0.31 -3.57 -13.57
N CYS A 42 -0.64 -4.24 -12.47
CA CYS A 42 -1.66 -5.29 -12.47
C CYS A 42 -2.96 -4.87 -11.79
N ASP A 43 -2.99 -3.79 -11.01
CA ASP A 43 -4.13 -3.36 -10.17
C ASP A 43 -4.60 -4.42 -9.14
N GLU A 44 -4.13 -5.67 -9.23
CA GLU A 44 -4.49 -6.80 -8.38
C GLU A 44 -3.85 -6.71 -6.99
N TYR A 45 -2.66 -6.11 -6.89
CA TYR A 45 -1.99 -5.90 -5.61
C TYR A 45 -2.39 -4.56 -5.01
N THR A 46 -3.18 -4.59 -3.94
CA THR A 46 -3.58 -3.42 -3.16
C THR A 46 -3.60 -3.77 -1.67
N GLU A 47 -2.68 -3.17 -0.90
CA GLU A 47 -2.52 -3.41 0.54
C GLU A 47 -2.32 -2.12 1.34
N TRP A 48 -2.50 -2.21 2.66
CA TRP A 48 -2.45 -1.09 3.58
C TRP A 48 -1.51 -1.42 4.74
N PHE A 49 -0.64 -0.49 5.09
CA PHE A 49 0.43 -0.65 6.07
C PHE A 49 0.35 0.44 7.14
N ASP A 50 0.58 0.11 8.41
CA ASP A 50 0.70 1.06 9.54
C ASP A 50 2.13 1.54 9.79
#